data_AF-A0A4R2BHQ7-F1
#
_entry.id   AF-A0A4R2BHQ7-F1
#
_cell.length_a   1.000
_cell.length_b   1.000
_cell.length_c   1.000
_cell.angle_alpha   90.00
_cell.angle_beta   90.00
_cell.angle_gamma   90.00
#
_symmetry.space_group_name_H-M   'P 1'
#
loop_
_entity.id
_entity.type
_entity.pdbx_description
1 polymer ?
#
loop_
_entity_poly.entity_id
_entity_poly.type
_entity_poly.pdbx_seq_one_letter_code
_entity_poly.pdbx_strand_id
1 'polypeptide(L)'
;MDQDLTALTTETRNRNSMQIDTAEPLSILETMNSEDQKIALAVNKVLPDVEAAVQFAFQSFQNGGRLIYMGAGTSGRLGILDAVECPPTFSTSPEMVQGLMAGGEGAFVKAVEGAEDKPEWGEADLKRINLSEHDTVIGIAASGRTPYVIGGLKYALSVGAKTVPCPAIKVQKSAKKHTKKLR
;
A
#
# COMPACT_ATOMS: atom_id res chain seq x y z
N MET A 1 1.44 23.99 8.13
CA MET A 1 0.03 23.67 8.40
C MET A 1 0.08 22.55 9.41
N ASP A 2 -0.15 22.85 10.70
CA ASP A 2 -0.13 21.83 11.75
C ASP A 2 -1.24 20.82 11.47
N GLN A 3 -0.87 19.57 11.23
CA GLN A 3 -1.82 18.49 11.02
C GLN A 3 -2.27 17.98 12.38
N ASP A 4 -3.57 17.97 12.63
CA ASP A 4 -4.13 17.33 13.82
C ASP A 4 -3.98 15.81 13.73
N LEU A 5 -3.06 15.28 14.53
CA LEU A 5 -2.69 13.87 14.57
C LEU A 5 -3.57 13.05 15.52
N THR A 6 -4.31 13.73 16.40
CA THR A 6 -4.94 13.10 17.57
C THR A 6 -6.12 12.20 17.21
N ALA A 7 -6.71 12.39 16.03
CA ALA A 7 -7.81 11.57 15.52
C ALA A 7 -7.36 10.27 14.83
N LEU A 8 -6.06 10.09 14.57
CA LEU A 8 -5.54 8.90 13.91
C LEU A 8 -5.30 7.79 14.91
N THR A 9 -5.85 6.61 14.61
CA THR A 9 -5.59 5.40 15.41
C THR A 9 -4.10 5.05 15.44
N THR A 10 -3.35 5.33 14.37
CA THR A 10 -1.90 5.09 14.29
C THR A 10 -1.09 5.94 15.26
N GLU A 11 -1.61 7.10 15.66
CA GLU A 11 -0.94 8.06 16.56
C GLU A 11 -1.48 7.98 17.99
N THR A 12 -2.48 7.12 18.24
CA THR A 12 -3.07 6.92 19.57
C THR A 12 -2.21 5.99 20.41
N ARG A 13 -2.09 6.28 21.71
CA ARG A 13 -1.38 5.42 22.64
C ARG A 13 -2.15 4.14 22.94
N ASN A 14 -1.46 2.99 22.91
CA ASN A 14 -2.02 1.74 23.37
C ASN A 14 -2.05 1.70 24.91
N ARG A 15 -3.24 1.47 25.49
CA ARG A 15 -3.43 1.39 26.95
C ARG A 15 -2.67 0.23 27.58
N ASN A 16 -2.43 -0.84 26.82
CA ASN A 16 -1.74 -2.04 27.30
C ASN A 16 -0.21 -1.82 27.44
N SER A 17 0.35 -0.76 26.86
CA SER A 17 1.80 -0.50 26.85
C SER A 17 2.19 0.80 27.56
N MET A 18 1.33 1.33 28.44
CA MET A 18 1.56 2.62 29.10
C MET A 18 2.80 2.68 30.00
N GLN A 19 3.31 1.53 30.44
CA GLN A 19 4.49 1.38 31.31
C GLN A 19 5.56 0.47 30.68
N ILE A 20 5.51 0.28 29.35
CA ILE A 20 6.36 -0.69 28.63
C ILE A 20 7.86 -0.43 28.78
N ASP A 21 8.25 0.83 29.02
CA ASP A 21 9.64 1.28 29.24
C ASP A 21 10.21 0.84 30.59
N THR A 22 9.35 0.47 31.55
CA THR A 22 9.73 0.00 32.89
C THR A 22 9.38 -1.48 33.15
N ALA A 23 8.80 -2.16 32.17
CA ALA A 23 8.38 -3.55 32.28
C ALA A 23 9.56 -4.53 32.17
N GLU A 24 9.42 -5.70 32.80
CA GLU A 24 10.35 -6.81 32.62
C GLU A 24 10.34 -7.31 31.16
N PRO A 25 11.47 -7.80 30.62
CA PRO A 25 11.57 -8.21 29.23
C PRO A 25 10.49 -9.20 28.77
N LEU A 26 10.12 -10.17 29.61
CA LEU A 26 9.06 -11.13 29.27
C LEU A 26 7.71 -10.44 29.08
N SER A 27 7.35 -9.49 29.94
CA SER A 27 6.08 -8.75 29.83
C SER A 27 6.04 -7.85 28.60
N ILE A 28 7.17 -7.30 28.16
CA ILE A 28 7.28 -6.56 26.89
C ILE A 28 6.96 -7.52 25.72
N LEU A 29 7.59 -8.69 25.69
CA LEU A 29 7.37 -9.70 24.65
C LEU A 29 5.93 -10.21 24.63
N GLU A 30 5.34 -10.47 25.79
CA GLU A 30 3.93 -10.89 25.91
C GLU A 30 2.98 -9.81 25.42
N THR A 31 3.26 -8.53 25.72
CA THR A 31 2.48 -7.39 25.25
C THR A 31 2.53 -7.30 23.73
N MET A 32 3.73 -7.36 23.13
CA MET A 32 3.90 -7.33 21.66
C MET A 32 3.17 -8.50 20.99
N ASN A 33 3.39 -9.73 21.47
CA ASN A 33 2.75 -10.93 20.93
C ASN A 33 1.22 -10.90 21.06
N SER A 34 0.69 -10.32 22.13
CA SER A 34 -0.76 -10.15 22.30
C SER A 34 -1.35 -9.15 21.28
N GLU A 35 -0.62 -8.09 20.94
CA GLU A 35 -1.04 -7.17 19.87
C GLU A 35 -0.92 -7.81 18.48
N ASP A 36 0.11 -8.60 18.22
CA ASP A 36 0.31 -9.29 16.94
C ASP A 36 -0.84 -10.27 16.61
N GLN A 37 -1.36 -10.97 17.63
CA GLN A 37 -2.52 -11.86 17.47
C GLN A 37 -3.76 -11.15 16.93
N LYS A 38 -3.87 -9.83 17.10
CA LYS A 38 -5.01 -9.04 16.60
C LYS A 38 -4.92 -8.80 15.08
N ILE A 39 -3.74 -8.94 14.48
CA ILE A 39 -3.50 -8.65 13.05
C ILE A 39 -4.34 -9.58 12.17
N ALA A 40 -4.29 -10.90 12.41
CA ALA A 40 -5.05 -11.86 11.62
C ALA A 40 -6.56 -11.60 11.69
N LEU A 41 -7.07 -11.21 12.87
CA LEU A 41 -8.46 -10.83 13.07
C LEU A 41 -8.83 -9.54 12.33
N ALA A 42 -7.91 -8.58 12.23
CA ALA A 42 -8.10 -7.36 11.44
C ALA A 42 -8.13 -7.67 9.93
N VAL A 43 -7.21 -8.51 9.45
CA VAL A 43 -7.18 -8.97 8.04
C VAL A 43 -8.49 -9.69 7.67
N ASN A 44 -9.00 -10.55 8.56
CA ASN A 44 -10.27 -11.25 8.33
C ASN A 44 -11.44 -10.29 8.03
N LYS A 45 -11.46 -9.11 8.66
CA LYS A 45 -12.53 -8.11 8.47
C LYS A 45 -12.47 -7.43 7.09
N VAL A 46 -11.32 -7.44 6.44
CA VAL A 46 -11.08 -6.76 5.14
C VAL A 46 -10.90 -7.74 3.97
N LEU A 47 -11.16 -9.04 4.17
CA LEU A 47 -11.07 -10.03 3.08
C LEU A 47 -11.88 -9.67 1.83
N PRO A 48 -13.11 -9.11 1.91
CA PRO A 48 -13.85 -8.69 0.71
C PRO A 48 -13.14 -7.58 -0.08
N ASP A 49 -12.43 -6.70 0.62
CA ASP A 49 -11.67 -5.61 0.02
C ASP A 49 -10.35 -6.12 -0.59
N VAL A 50 -9.70 -7.09 0.06
CA VAL A 50 -8.55 -7.81 -0.49
C VAL A 50 -8.95 -8.61 -1.74
N GLU A 51 -10.10 -9.27 -1.74
CA GLU A 51 -10.64 -9.95 -2.93
C GLU A 51 -10.76 -8.98 -4.11
N ALA A 52 -11.32 -7.79 -3.88
CA ALA A 52 -11.44 -6.79 -4.92
C ALA A 52 -10.09 -6.31 -5.47
N ALA A 53 -9.07 -6.17 -4.60
CA ALA A 53 -7.70 -5.85 -5.02
C ALA A 53 -7.08 -6.98 -5.85
N VAL A 54 -7.27 -8.24 -5.45
CA VAL A 54 -6.83 -9.43 -6.20
C VAL A 54 -7.48 -9.46 -7.58
N GLN A 55 -8.78 -9.16 -7.69
CA GLN A 55 -9.48 -9.11 -8.97
C GLN A 55 -8.94 -8.02 -9.91
N PHE A 56 -8.51 -6.87 -9.38
CA PHE A 56 -7.86 -5.83 -10.18
C PHE A 56 -6.50 -6.27 -10.69
N ALA A 57 -5.64 -6.80 -9.81
CA ALA A 57 -4.33 -7.32 -10.21
C ALA A 57 -4.46 -8.44 -11.25
N PHE A 58 -5.39 -9.37 -11.05
CA PHE A 58 -5.69 -10.44 -12.00
C PHE A 58 -6.11 -9.90 -13.37
N GLN A 59 -7.02 -8.92 -13.42
CA GLN A 59 -7.43 -8.29 -14.67
C GLN A 59 -6.28 -7.53 -15.35
N SER A 60 -5.40 -6.87 -14.58
CA SER A 60 -4.19 -6.24 -15.12
C SER A 60 -3.30 -7.27 -15.80
N PHE A 61 -3.00 -8.38 -15.13
CA PHE A 61 -2.17 -9.44 -15.71
C PHE A 61 -2.79 -10.06 -16.98
N GLN A 62 -4.10 -10.30 -17.00
CA GLN A 62 -4.78 -10.81 -18.20
C GLN A 62 -4.69 -9.86 -19.40
N ASN A 63 -4.57 -8.56 -19.14
CA ASN A 63 -4.45 -7.53 -20.18
C ASN A 63 -2.99 -7.13 -20.46
N GLY A 64 -2.01 -7.89 -19.95
CA GLY A 64 -0.58 -7.59 -20.15
C GLY A 64 -0.06 -6.39 -19.34
N GLY A 65 -0.82 -5.92 -18.36
CA GLY A 65 -0.39 -4.92 -17.39
C GLY A 65 0.33 -5.54 -16.18
N ARG A 66 0.69 -4.69 -15.23
CA ARG A 66 1.52 -5.01 -14.07
C ARG A 66 0.80 -4.73 -12.75
N LEU A 67 1.35 -5.27 -11.67
CA LEU A 67 1.01 -4.89 -10.30
C LEU A 67 2.14 -4.01 -9.74
N ILE A 68 1.80 -2.84 -9.23
CA ILE A 68 2.77 -1.86 -8.73
C ILE A 68 2.43 -1.51 -7.29
N TYR A 69 3.33 -1.84 -6.35
CA TYR A 69 3.29 -1.33 -4.99
C TYR A 69 3.96 0.03 -4.91
N MET A 70 3.40 0.93 -4.10
CA MET A 70 3.98 2.23 -3.83
C MET A 70 3.86 2.57 -2.35
N GLY A 71 4.97 2.98 -1.71
CA GLY A 71 4.96 3.39 -0.31
C GLY A 71 6.18 4.20 0.10
N ALA A 72 6.21 4.65 1.34
CA ALA A 72 7.38 5.25 1.97
C ALA A 72 7.83 4.42 3.18
N GLY A 73 9.09 4.55 3.58
CA GLY A 73 9.63 3.88 4.76
C GLY A 73 9.35 2.38 4.78
N THR A 74 8.83 1.86 5.89
CA THR A 74 8.48 0.44 6.04
C THR A 74 7.47 -0.03 5.01
N SER A 75 6.46 0.77 4.69
CA SER A 75 5.44 0.42 3.69
C SER A 75 6.05 0.23 2.29
N GLY A 76 6.98 1.10 1.90
CA GLY A 76 7.73 0.93 0.65
C GLY A 76 8.61 -0.33 0.66
N ARG A 77 9.26 -0.63 1.80
CA ARG A 77 10.14 -1.81 1.94
C ARG A 77 9.36 -3.11 1.80
N LEU A 78 8.17 -3.19 2.40
CA LEU A 78 7.29 -4.35 2.28
C LEU A 78 6.80 -4.55 0.84
N GLY A 79 6.47 -3.48 0.12
CA GLY A 79 6.10 -3.58 -1.29
C GLY A 79 7.24 -4.07 -2.18
N ILE A 80 8.47 -3.62 -1.93
CA ILE A 80 9.66 -4.13 -2.65
C ILE A 80 9.92 -5.59 -2.29
N LEU A 81 9.82 -5.96 -1.01
CA LEU A 81 10.02 -7.34 -0.53
C LEU A 81 9.08 -8.32 -1.26
N ASP A 82 7.78 -8.02 -1.29
CA ASP A 82 6.79 -8.87 -1.97
C ASP A 82 7.07 -8.98 -3.48
N ALA A 83 7.44 -7.86 -4.12
CA ALA A 83 7.76 -7.84 -5.55
C ALA A 83 8.99 -8.71 -5.90
N VAL A 84 10.06 -8.66 -5.12
CA VAL A 84 11.29 -9.43 -5.40
C VAL A 84 11.13 -10.93 -5.16
N GLU A 85 10.16 -11.34 -4.35
CA GLU A 85 9.84 -12.76 -4.12
C GLU A 85 9.04 -13.38 -5.28
N CYS A 86 8.39 -12.57 -6.13
CA CYS A 86 7.56 -13.07 -7.22
C CYS A 86 8.32 -13.84 -8.32
N PRO A 87 9.47 -13.34 -8.85
CA PRO A 87 10.22 -14.08 -9.87
C PRO A 87 10.71 -15.46 -9.43
N PRO A 88 11.40 -15.64 -8.29
CA PRO A 88 11.90 -16.96 -7.88
C PRO A 88 10.77 -17.90 -7.43
N THR A 89 9.66 -17.39 -6.90
CA THR A 89 8.55 -18.22 -6.38
C THR A 89 7.61 -18.69 -7.49
N PHE A 90 7.30 -17.80 -8.44
CA PHE A 90 6.28 -18.05 -9.46
C PHE A 90 6.83 -18.08 -10.90
N SER A 91 8.16 -17.96 -11.07
CA SER A 91 8.82 -17.94 -12.39
C SER A 91 8.28 -16.83 -13.31
N THR A 92 7.94 -15.69 -12.71
CA THR A 92 7.42 -14.50 -13.41
C THR A 92 8.57 -13.59 -13.85
N SER A 93 8.30 -12.68 -14.80
CA SER A 93 9.26 -11.63 -15.14
C SER A 93 9.32 -10.60 -13.99
N PRO A 94 10.50 -10.04 -13.67
CA PRO A 94 10.66 -9.00 -12.64
C PRO A 94 9.78 -7.77 -12.83
N GLU A 95 9.31 -7.52 -14.05
CA GLU A 95 8.51 -6.38 -14.44
C GLU A 95 7.02 -6.57 -14.11
N MET A 96 6.57 -7.81 -13.90
CA MET A 96 5.17 -8.17 -13.65
C MET A 96 4.68 -7.60 -12.32
N VAL A 97 5.52 -7.64 -11.28
CA VAL A 97 5.24 -7.08 -9.95
C VAL A 97 6.39 -6.16 -9.57
N GLN A 98 6.11 -4.89 -9.28
CA GLN A 98 7.13 -3.88 -9.00
C GLN A 98 6.86 -3.16 -7.68
N GLY A 99 7.92 -2.82 -6.95
CA GLY A 99 7.84 -1.98 -5.75
C GLY A 99 8.48 -0.61 -5.97
N LEU A 100 7.75 0.45 -5.67
CA LEU A 100 8.21 1.84 -5.69
C LEU A 100 8.29 2.40 -4.27
N MET A 101 9.38 3.10 -3.99
CA MET A 101 9.64 3.68 -2.68
C MET A 101 9.97 5.18 -2.80
N ALA A 102 9.36 5.97 -1.94
CA ALA A 102 9.73 7.38 -1.76
C ALA A 102 11.23 7.51 -1.44
N GLY A 103 11.95 8.29 -2.25
CA GLY A 103 13.41 8.45 -2.11
C GLY A 103 14.25 7.46 -2.93
N GLY A 104 13.61 6.57 -3.71
CA GLY A 104 14.28 5.67 -4.65
C GLY A 104 15.00 4.48 -3.98
N GLU A 105 15.81 3.77 -4.76
CA GLU A 105 16.49 2.54 -4.29
C GLU A 105 17.41 2.77 -3.08
N GLY A 106 18.08 3.92 -3.01
CA GLY A 106 18.92 4.28 -1.86
C GLY A 106 18.14 4.38 -0.54
N ALA A 107 16.84 4.71 -0.62
CA ALA A 107 15.97 4.78 0.55
C ALA A 107 15.73 3.40 1.20
N PHE A 108 15.96 2.31 0.46
CA PHE A 108 15.87 0.95 0.98
C PHE A 108 16.85 0.75 2.14
N VAL A 109 18.13 1.16 1.94
CA VAL A 109 19.21 1.00 2.92
C VAL A 109 19.22 2.11 3.97
N LYS A 110 18.98 3.36 3.57
CA LYS A 110 19.02 4.51 4.47
C LYS A 110 17.80 5.38 4.26
N ALA A 111 17.04 5.62 5.33
CA ALA A 111 15.86 6.49 5.25
C ALA A 111 16.21 7.88 4.70
N VAL A 112 15.35 8.38 3.80
CA VAL A 112 15.44 9.72 3.22
C VAL A 112 14.40 10.59 3.90
N GLU A 113 14.86 11.52 4.72
CA GLU A 113 13.99 12.43 5.47
C GLU A 113 13.15 13.31 4.54
N GLY A 114 11.85 13.41 4.81
CA GLY A 114 10.91 14.23 4.02
C GLY A 114 10.55 13.69 2.64
N ALA A 115 11.04 12.50 2.23
CA ALA A 115 10.68 11.91 0.95
C ALA A 115 9.17 11.59 0.85
N GLU A 116 8.55 11.25 1.97
CA GLU A 116 7.14 10.89 2.05
C GLU A 116 6.19 12.10 1.88
N ASP A 117 6.71 13.32 2.09
CA ASP A 117 5.96 14.58 2.00
C ASP A 117 5.93 15.19 0.59
N LYS A 118 6.50 14.49 -0.40
CA LYS A 118 6.62 14.95 -1.80
C LYS A 118 5.59 14.27 -2.70
N PRO A 119 4.36 14.82 -2.88
CA PRO A 119 3.36 14.21 -3.75
C PRO A 119 3.82 14.10 -5.21
N GLU A 120 4.58 15.07 -5.70
CA GLU A 120 5.12 15.12 -7.05
C GLU A 120 6.12 13.98 -7.34
N TRP A 121 6.75 13.42 -6.31
CA TRP A 121 7.68 12.30 -6.48
C TRP A 121 6.94 10.98 -6.78
N GLY A 122 5.75 10.77 -6.20
CA GLY A 122 4.93 9.60 -6.49
C GLY A 122 4.50 9.58 -7.96
N GLU A 123 4.05 10.71 -8.48
CA GLU A 123 3.75 10.87 -9.91
C GLU A 123 4.99 10.63 -10.78
N ALA A 124 6.14 11.22 -10.41
CA ALA A 124 7.38 11.08 -11.18
C ALA A 124 7.87 9.62 -11.24
N ASP A 125 7.75 8.86 -10.16
CA ASP A 125 8.11 7.45 -10.13
C ASP A 125 7.22 6.61 -11.06
N LEU A 126 5.90 6.84 -11.05
CA LEU A 126 4.96 6.14 -11.94
C LEU A 126 5.17 6.51 -13.41
N LYS A 127 5.50 7.77 -13.70
CA LYS A 127 5.89 8.21 -15.05
C LYS A 127 7.16 7.50 -15.53
N ARG A 128 8.16 7.33 -14.67
CA ARG A 128 9.45 6.71 -15.02
C ARG A 128 9.29 5.27 -15.49
N ILE A 129 8.36 4.53 -14.90
CA ILE A 129 8.06 3.15 -15.28
C ILE A 129 6.99 3.05 -16.37
N ASN A 130 6.63 4.17 -17.02
CA ASN A 130 5.60 4.27 -18.05
C ASN A 130 4.28 3.61 -17.62
N LEU A 131 3.73 4.04 -16.47
CA LEU A 131 2.42 3.57 -16.02
C LEU A 131 1.36 3.71 -17.12
N SER A 132 0.54 2.66 -17.29
CA SER A 132 -0.56 2.60 -18.25
C SER A 132 -1.89 2.29 -17.56
N GLU A 133 -2.99 2.44 -18.30
CA GLU A 133 -4.34 2.07 -17.88
C GLU A 133 -4.55 0.57 -17.63
N HIS A 134 -3.63 -0.27 -18.13
CA HIS A 134 -3.64 -1.71 -17.92
C HIS A 134 -3.06 -2.12 -16.56
N ASP A 135 -2.35 -1.22 -15.88
CA ASP A 135 -1.68 -1.49 -14.62
C ASP A 135 -2.64 -1.34 -13.41
N THR A 136 -2.29 -2.00 -12.30
CA THR A 136 -2.90 -1.80 -10.98
C THR A 136 -1.85 -1.22 -10.03
N VAL A 137 -2.18 -0.13 -9.35
CA VAL A 137 -1.34 0.52 -8.35
C VAL A 137 -1.92 0.33 -6.95
N ILE A 138 -1.15 -0.27 -6.04
CA ILE A 138 -1.48 -0.42 -4.64
C ILE A 138 -0.62 0.56 -3.82
N GLY A 139 -1.29 1.57 -3.23
CA GLY A 139 -0.64 2.57 -2.39
C GLY A 139 -0.69 2.18 -0.93
N ILE A 140 0.47 1.98 -0.30
CA ILE A 140 0.60 1.47 1.06
C ILE A 140 1.05 2.62 1.97
N ALA A 141 0.17 3.02 2.89
CA ALA A 141 0.45 4.04 3.89
C ALA A 141 -0.38 3.79 5.14
N ALA A 142 0.23 3.35 6.25
CA ALA A 142 -0.50 3.05 7.49
C ALA A 142 -1.36 4.21 7.99
N SER A 143 -0.86 5.45 7.88
CA SER A 143 -1.59 6.67 8.24
C SER A 143 -2.74 7.03 7.28
N GLY A 144 -2.78 6.41 6.10
CA GLY A 144 -3.75 6.68 5.03
C GLY A 144 -3.58 8.03 4.33
N ARG A 145 -2.57 8.82 4.70
CA ARG A 145 -2.45 10.22 4.28
C ARG A 145 -1.08 10.64 3.74
N THR A 146 -0.16 9.70 3.56
CA THR A 146 1.21 9.97 3.09
C THR A 146 1.20 10.69 1.73
N PRO A 147 1.69 11.95 1.62
CA PRO A 147 1.59 12.74 0.40
C PRO A 147 2.15 12.09 -0.86
N TYR A 148 3.31 11.44 -0.78
CA TYR A 148 3.91 10.65 -1.88
C TYR A 148 2.93 9.63 -2.46
N VAL A 149 2.30 8.84 -1.58
CA VAL A 149 1.33 7.80 -1.98
C VAL A 149 0.07 8.41 -2.57
N ILE A 150 -0.45 9.48 -1.95
CA ILE A 150 -1.63 10.20 -2.46
C ILE A 150 -1.36 10.76 -3.87
N GLY A 151 -0.19 11.39 -4.07
CA GLY A 151 0.20 11.95 -5.36
C GLY A 151 0.28 10.89 -6.45
N GLY A 152 0.92 9.75 -6.16
CA GLY A 152 0.99 8.62 -7.08
C GLY A 152 -0.38 8.02 -7.42
N LEU A 153 -1.24 7.78 -6.42
CA LEU A 153 -2.58 7.25 -6.67
C LEU A 153 -3.47 8.22 -7.48
N LYS A 154 -3.36 9.53 -7.23
CA LYS A 154 -4.06 10.55 -8.05
C LYS A 154 -3.61 10.51 -9.51
N TYR A 155 -2.30 10.41 -9.74
CA TYR A 155 -1.76 10.28 -11.09
C TYR A 155 -2.22 8.98 -11.76
N ALA A 156 -2.15 7.85 -11.06
CA ALA A 156 -2.61 6.55 -11.57
C ALA A 156 -4.08 6.59 -12.00
N LEU A 157 -4.95 7.20 -11.19
CA LEU A 157 -6.34 7.44 -11.55
C LEU A 157 -6.49 8.29 -12.83
N SER A 158 -5.66 9.32 -13.00
CA SER A 158 -5.70 10.18 -14.19
C SER A 158 -5.28 9.46 -15.48
N VAL A 159 -4.39 8.47 -15.37
CA VAL A 159 -3.98 7.58 -16.48
C VAL A 159 -5.05 6.52 -16.79
N GLY A 160 -5.97 6.25 -15.85
CA GLY A 160 -7.00 5.22 -15.99
C GLY A 160 -6.63 3.86 -15.40
N ALA A 161 -5.48 3.78 -14.73
CA ALA A 161 -5.03 2.59 -14.00
C ALA A 161 -5.97 2.27 -12.84
N LYS A 162 -6.00 1.01 -12.41
CA LYS A 162 -6.72 0.63 -11.19
C LYS A 162 -5.92 1.05 -9.97
N THR A 163 -6.59 1.54 -8.93
CA THR A 163 -5.93 2.01 -7.71
C THR A 163 -6.52 1.39 -6.46
N VAL A 164 -5.66 0.95 -5.55
CA VAL A 164 -6.04 0.36 -4.25
C VAL A 164 -5.27 1.07 -3.12
N PRO A 165 -5.91 1.95 -2.33
CA PRO A 165 -5.29 2.50 -1.13
C PRO A 165 -5.36 1.50 0.04
N CYS A 166 -4.26 1.31 0.77
CA CYS A 166 -4.14 0.45 1.95
C CYS A 166 -3.61 1.27 3.14
N PRO A 167 -4.29 1.29 4.31
CA PRO A 167 -5.39 0.40 4.75
C PRO A 167 -6.80 0.89 4.41
N ALA A 168 -6.96 2.08 3.81
CA ALA A 168 -8.27 2.63 3.44
C ALA A 168 -8.83 1.95 2.18
N ILE A 169 -9.04 0.64 2.22
CA ILE A 169 -9.51 -0.12 1.07
C ILE A 169 -11.00 0.16 0.85
N LYS A 170 -11.34 1.31 0.25
CA LYS A 170 -12.60 1.49 -0.49
C LYS A 170 -12.25 1.31 -1.96
N VAL A 171 -12.24 0.06 -2.43
CA VAL A 171 -11.99 -0.22 -3.85
C VAL A 171 -13.08 0.45 -4.67
N GLN A 172 -12.70 1.29 -5.64
CA GLN A 172 -13.68 1.92 -6.52
C GLN A 172 -14.38 0.85 -7.36
N LYS A 173 -15.70 0.71 -7.22
CA LYS A 173 -16.50 -0.15 -8.10
C LYS A 173 -16.44 0.43 -9.52
N SER A 174 -15.91 -0.36 -10.46
CA SER A 174 -15.92 -0.04 -11.88
C SER A 174 -17.35 0.26 -12.35
N ALA A 175 -17.59 1.47 -12.85
CA ALA A 175 -18.89 1.89 -13.36
C ALA A 175 -19.21 1.20 -14.69
N LYS A 176 -19.62 -0.08 -14.67
CA LYS A 176 -20.24 -0.72 -15.84
C LYS A 176 -21.70 -0.29 -15.94
N LYS A 177 -21.97 0.85 -16.61
CA LYS A 177 -23.25 1.06 -17.29
C LYS A 177 -23.28 0.11 -18.50
N HIS A 178 -23.81 -1.09 -18.33
CA HIS A 178 -24.28 -1.89 -19.46
C HIS A 178 -25.79 -1.79 -19.54
N THR A 179 -26.24 -0.86 -20.37
CA THR A 179 -27.55 -0.91 -20.98
C THR A 179 -27.68 -2.19 -21.79
N LYS A 180 -28.48 -3.14 -21.30
CA LYS A 180 -29.23 -4.06 -22.15
C LYS A 180 -30.68 -4.07 -21.68
N LYS A 181 -31.48 -3.22 -22.32
CA LYS A 181 -32.90 -3.51 -22.53
C LYS A 181 -32.95 -4.78 -23.37
N LEU A 182 -33.49 -5.85 -22.80
CA LEU A 182 -34.03 -6.97 -23.55
C LEU A 182 -35.56 -6.81 -23.52
N ARG A 183 -36.10 -6.38 -24.65
CA ARG A 183 -37.40 -6.79 -25.18
C ARG A 183 -37.16 -7.08 -26.65
#